data_AF-A0A9C8L980-F1
#
_entry.id   AF-A0A9C8L980-F1
#
_cell.length_a   1.000
_cell.length_b   1.000
_cell.length_c   1.000
_cell.angle_alpha   90.00
_cell.angle_beta   90.00
_cell.angle_gamma   90.00
#
_symmetry.space_group_name_H-M   'P 1'
#
loop_
_entity.id
_entity.type
_entity.pdbx_description
1 polymer ?
#
loop_
_entity_poly.entity_id
_entity_poly.type
_entity_poly.pdbx_seq_one_letter_code
_entity_poly.pdbx_strand_id
1 'polypeptide(L)'
;MKRSLQRWWWLLIPLILTGAVWLLPISGQVTLAPKGSATRYPQMRLDPSSPQPGQKTTFWVTDDAPWSHVLLTVDGESIQKANWTINPARRRSGTWTWKWTFTFPEKGAAEIIFYHDCHTGCIARAHTTVGTATPSKPAGQTPTKLGVVFANPERDWRERSGWDVELTYARLAGEAHWGIDDLAARVQRATAQGLRVLVRVDYDQGQSLPAEGDQLALTEYLQYVQRLARDERLDDVYAYFLGSGYNAQGVTPEWYARVFNGYGEEATHTDNAVQVMRAEDPQVRLLVGPLQPWNREQDGESTYAIDAPWLNYFNTLADALDEAARAKAAAGIPLAAPDGFAVQASGRPDAPEMAGQDRADEPRIDLRREAWDGAQAGFRVYRDWLAIINDYPTTRGLPVYVTSTNTFAPDEGIPPAQNYPKGWLSAALDVIDEEPQVKALCWFMDYFPHDTQWQYFSLTRQPGRMLDAAEEFDALLRRE
;
A
#
# COMPACT_ATOMS: atom_id res chain seq x y z
N MET A 1 83.01 -6.50 -14.27
CA MET A 1 81.55 -6.76 -14.32
C MET A 1 80.90 -7.11 -12.98
N LYS A 2 81.54 -7.80 -12.01
CA LYS A 2 80.90 -8.17 -10.73
C LYS A 2 80.60 -7.03 -9.73
N ARG A 3 81.19 -5.83 -9.89
CA ARG A 3 80.99 -4.69 -8.97
C ARG A 3 79.86 -3.71 -9.34
N SER A 4 79.32 -3.74 -10.57
CA SER A 4 78.22 -2.84 -10.95
C SER A 4 76.83 -3.41 -10.65
N LEU A 5 76.65 -4.75 -10.66
CA LEU A 5 75.37 -5.39 -10.32
C LEU A 5 74.99 -5.25 -8.84
N GLN A 6 75.97 -5.21 -7.94
CA GLN A 6 75.70 -5.09 -6.49
C GLN A 6 75.16 -3.70 -6.10
N ARG A 7 75.41 -2.68 -6.93
CA ARG A 7 75.00 -1.29 -6.68
C ARG A 7 73.55 -1.00 -7.09
N TRP A 8 72.90 -1.90 -7.82
CA TRP A 8 71.53 -1.73 -8.33
C TRP A 8 70.54 -2.77 -7.80
N TRP A 9 70.99 -3.76 -7.02
CA TRP A 9 70.14 -4.78 -6.41
C TRP A 9 68.99 -4.16 -5.59
N TRP A 10 69.27 -3.12 -4.82
CA TRP A 10 68.26 -2.48 -3.97
C TRP A 10 67.16 -1.76 -4.78
N LEU A 11 67.39 -1.45 -6.06
CA LEU A 11 66.37 -0.94 -6.98
C LEU A 11 65.55 -2.06 -7.63
N LEU A 12 66.09 -3.27 -7.74
CA LEU A 12 65.36 -4.43 -8.27
C LEU A 12 64.29 -4.92 -7.30
N ILE A 13 64.51 -4.83 -5.98
CA ILE A 13 63.53 -5.26 -4.96
C ILE A 13 62.20 -4.51 -5.06
N PRO A 14 62.14 -3.15 -5.08
CA PRO A 14 60.88 -2.44 -5.22
C PRO A 14 60.23 -2.67 -6.57
N LEU A 15 61.01 -2.87 -7.64
CA LEU A 15 60.52 -3.13 -9.00
C LEU A 15 59.92 -4.53 -9.16
N ILE A 16 60.50 -5.52 -8.47
CA ILE A 16 59.93 -6.87 -8.33
C ILE A 16 58.69 -6.84 -7.44
N LEU A 17 58.68 -6.05 -6.37
CA LEU A 17 57.49 -5.88 -5.51
C LEU A 17 56.33 -5.19 -6.24
N THR A 18 56.58 -4.12 -7.00
CA THR A 18 55.53 -3.50 -7.82
C THR A 18 55.07 -4.41 -8.95
N GLY A 19 55.98 -5.12 -9.61
CA GLY A 19 55.62 -6.14 -10.61
C GLY A 19 54.79 -7.28 -10.02
N ALA A 20 55.15 -7.77 -8.82
CA ALA A 20 54.43 -8.84 -8.14
C ALA A 20 53.03 -8.40 -7.66
N VAL A 21 52.87 -7.15 -7.21
CA VAL A 21 51.55 -6.59 -6.86
C VAL A 21 50.63 -6.50 -8.07
N TRP A 22 51.17 -6.22 -9.27
CA TRP A 22 50.41 -6.19 -10.53
C TRP A 22 50.16 -7.57 -11.15
N LEU A 23 50.97 -8.58 -10.80
CA LEU A 23 50.83 -9.97 -11.28
C LEU A 23 49.96 -10.85 -10.37
N LEU A 24 49.66 -10.42 -9.15
CA LEU A 24 48.69 -11.09 -8.29
C LEU A 24 47.27 -10.72 -8.76
N PRO A 25 46.35 -11.68 -8.95
CA PRO A 25 44.95 -11.41 -9.27
C PRO A 25 44.23 -10.95 -8.00
N ILE A 26 44.62 -9.78 -7.47
CA ILE A 26 43.96 -9.16 -6.32
C ILE A 26 42.74 -8.41 -6.85
N SER A 27 41.69 -9.17 -7.15
CA SER A 27 40.34 -8.61 -7.34
C SER A 27 39.75 -8.37 -5.95
N GLY A 28 39.78 -7.13 -5.47
CA GLY A 28 39.20 -6.75 -4.19
C GLY A 28 39.41 -5.28 -3.84
N GLN A 29 38.51 -4.72 -3.03
CA GLN A 29 38.66 -3.38 -2.47
C GLN A 29 39.70 -3.37 -1.35
N VAL A 30 40.76 -2.58 -1.52
CA VAL A 30 41.68 -2.22 -0.43
C VAL A 30 41.18 -0.92 0.20
N THR A 31 40.59 -1.01 1.39
CA THR A 31 40.25 0.18 2.20
C THR A 31 41.43 0.54 3.08
N LEU A 32 42.15 1.61 2.72
CA LEU A 32 43.18 2.21 3.56
C LEU A 32 42.52 3.18 4.54
N ALA A 33 42.37 2.73 5.79
CA ALA A 33 41.86 3.56 6.87
C ALA A 33 43.04 4.00 7.77
N PRO A 34 43.21 5.30 8.07
CA PRO A 34 44.28 5.77 8.95
C PRO A 34 44.15 5.12 10.33
N LYS A 35 45.29 4.84 10.96
CA LYS A 35 45.39 4.19 12.27
C LYS A 35 44.59 4.98 13.31
N GLY A 36 43.37 4.53 13.62
CA GLY A 36 42.45 5.22 14.53
C GLY A 36 41.05 5.55 13.96
N SER A 37 40.79 5.33 12.66
CA SER A 37 39.41 5.38 12.16
C SER A 37 38.69 4.10 12.56
N ALA A 38 37.66 4.22 13.41
CA ALA A 38 36.77 3.11 13.72
C ALA A 38 36.16 2.57 12.42
N THR A 39 36.17 1.24 12.24
CA THR A 39 35.41 0.59 11.18
C THR A 39 33.96 1.04 11.27
N ARG A 40 33.43 1.68 10.21
CA ARG A 40 32.02 2.05 10.16
C ARG A 40 31.20 0.82 9.74
N TYR A 41 30.26 0.45 10.58
CA TYR A 41 29.26 -0.59 10.30
C TYR A 41 27.95 0.06 9.84
N PRO A 42 27.16 -0.63 8.99
CA PRO A 42 27.46 -1.94 8.41
C PRO A 42 28.48 -1.86 7.26
N GLN A 43 29.18 -2.95 7.00
CA GLN A 43 30.06 -3.13 5.85
C GLN A 43 29.33 -3.95 4.78
N MET A 44 29.22 -3.40 3.57
CA MET A 44 28.56 -4.06 2.43
C MET A 44 29.60 -4.50 1.40
N ARG A 45 29.46 -5.72 0.88
CA ARG A 45 30.33 -6.27 -0.16
C ARG A 45 29.50 -6.98 -1.22
N LEU A 46 29.86 -6.76 -2.48
CA LEU A 46 29.27 -7.40 -3.65
C LEU A 46 30.34 -8.19 -4.40
N ASP A 47 30.00 -9.39 -4.88
CA ASP A 47 30.86 -10.23 -5.73
C ASP A 47 30.05 -10.81 -6.91
N PRO A 48 30.42 -10.48 -8.17
CA PRO A 48 31.48 -9.55 -8.54
C PRO A 48 31.18 -8.11 -8.09
N SER A 49 32.21 -7.28 -7.91
CA SER A 49 32.05 -5.87 -7.49
C SER A 49 31.38 -4.98 -8.55
N SER A 50 31.31 -5.46 -9.78
CA SER A 50 30.70 -4.77 -10.92
C SER A 50 29.95 -5.81 -11.77
N PRO A 51 28.80 -6.30 -11.28
CA PRO A 51 28.04 -7.34 -11.96
C PRO A 51 27.48 -6.84 -13.28
N GLN A 52 27.45 -7.73 -14.27
CA GLN A 52 26.77 -7.49 -15.55
C GLN A 52 25.27 -7.82 -15.42
N PRO A 53 24.40 -7.24 -16.27
CA PRO A 53 23.02 -7.66 -16.43
C PRO A 53 22.87 -9.19 -16.52
N GLY A 54 21.92 -9.76 -15.78
CA GLY A 54 21.66 -11.21 -15.76
C GLY A 54 22.73 -12.04 -15.02
N GLN A 55 23.77 -11.42 -14.45
CA GLN A 55 24.84 -12.15 -13.77
C GLN A 55 24.45 -12.51 -12.32
N LYS A 56 24.66 -13.78 -11.96
CA LYS A 56 24.53 -14.23 -10.56
C LYS A 56 25.55 -13.53 -9.67
N THR A 57 25.05 -12.87 -8.63
CA THR A 57 25.81 -11.98 -7.76
C THR A 57 25.56 -12.35 -6.30
N THR A 58 26.61 -12.25 -5.48
CA THR A 58 26.53 -12.49 -4.04
C THR A 58 26.74 -11.18 -3.28
N PHE A 59 25.88 -10.92 -2.30
CA PHE A 59 25.97 -9.76 -1.43
C PHE A 59 26.17 -10.18 0.01
N TRP A 60 27.06 -9.49 0.72
CA TRP A 60 27.31 -9.68 2.14
C TRP A 60 27.13 -8.36 2.87
N VAL A 61 26.48 -8.45 4.03
CA VAL A 61 26.42 -7.35 5.00
C VAL A 61 27.06 -7.84 6.28
N THR A 62 28.00 -7.07 6.82
CA THR A 62 28.60 -7.31 8.14
C THR A 62 28.26 -6.16 9.08
N ASP A 63 27.72 -6.45 10.25
CA ASP A 63 27.34 -5.45 11.27
C ASP A 63 27.88 -5.87 12.65
N ASP A 64 27.95 -4.91 13.58
CA ASP A 64 28.35 -5.12 14.98
C ASP A 64 27.16 -5.37 15.92
N ALA A 65 25.94 -5.37 15.39
CA ALA A 65 24.71 -5.75 16.07
C ALA A 65 24.17 -7.11 15.58
N PRO A 66 23.67 -7.98 16.48
CA PRO A 66 23.19 -9.33 16.15
C PRO A 66 21.72 -9.35 15.68
N TRP A 67 21.40 -8.72 14.55
CA TRP A 67 20.02 -8.69 14.04
C TRP A 67 19.50 -10.09 13.66
N SER A 68 18.39 -10.51 14.27
CA SER A 68 17.73 -11.80 13.98
C SER A 68 16.78 -11.72 12.78
N HIS A 69 16.11 -10.58 12.61
CA HIS A 69 15.07 -10.35 11.59
C HIS A 69 15.57 -9.35 10.55
N VAL A 70 16.38 -9.84 9.61
CA VAL A 70 16.95 -9.02 8.53
C VAL A 70 16.36 -9.35 7.18
N LEU A 71 16.31 -8.34 6.32
CA LEU A 71 15.89 -8.45 4.93
C LEU A 71 16.87 -7.70 4.02
N LEU A 72 17.06 -8.20 2.81
CA LEU A 72 17.72 -7.47 1.74
C LEU A 72 16.72 -7.28 0.61
N THR A 73 16.59 -6.05 0.13
CA THR A 73 15.84 -5.79 -1.11
C THR A 73 16.79 -5.38 -2.23
N VAL A 74 16.41 -5.73 -3.46
CA VAL A 74 17.08 -5.29 -4.69
C VAL A 74 16.00 -4.70 -5.59
N ASP A 75 16.08 -3.40 -5.85
CA ASP A 75 15.01 -2.63 -6.50
C ASP A 75 13.64 -2.88 -5.83
N GLY A 76 13.68 -2.91 -4.48
CA GLY A 76 12.59 -3.23 -3.56
C GLY A 76 11.96 -4.63 -3.63
N GLU A 77 12.46 -5.51 -4.49
CA GLU A 77 12.10 -6.94 -4.41
C GLU A 77 12.90 -7.63 -3.30
N SER A 78 12.18 -8.39 -2.47
CA SER A 78 12.76 -9.12 -1.33
C SER A 78 13.63 -10.29 -1.79
N ILE A 79 14.89 -10.33 -1.36
CA ILE A 79 15.83 -11.40 -1.67
C ILE A 79 15.90 -12.40 -0.52
N GLN A 80 15.64 -13.67 -0.84
CA GLN A 80 15.76 -14.76 0.12
C GLN A 80 17.18 -14.87 0.68
N LYS A 81 17.27 -14.87 2.01
CA LYS A 81 18.53 -14.99 2.74
C LYS A 81 19.14 -16.38 2.51
N ALA A 82 20.38 -16.42 2.02
CA ALA A 82 21.05 -17.69 1.77
C ALA A 82 21.58 -18.30 3.07
N ASN A 83 22.29 -17.52 3.88
CA ASN A 83 22.93 -17.98 5.12
C ASN A 83 23.50 -16.80 5.92
N TRP A 84 23.91 -17.07 7.16
CA TRP A 84 24.59 -16.11 8.05
C TRP A 84 25.69 -16.80 8.86
N THR A 85 26.69 -16.04 9.29
CA THR A 85 27.82 -16.53 10.09
C THR A 85 28.22 -15.52 11.16
N ILE A 86 28.60 -16.01 12.34
CA ILE A 86 29.29 -15.21 13.36
C ILE A 86 30.77 -15.20 12.99
N ASN A 87 31.42 -14.03 13.07
CA ASN A 87 32.87 -13.92 12.92
C ASN A 87 33.54 -13.80 14.30
N PRO A 88 33.96 -14.92 14.92
CA PRO A 88 34.62 -14.87 16.22
C PRO A 88 36.09 -14.45 16.07
N ALA A 89 36.39 -13.14 15.94
CA ALA A 89 37.70 -12.58 16.30
C ALA A 89 37.79 -11.03 16.21
N ARG A 90 37.67 -10.34 17.36
CA ARG A 90 38.73 -9.53 18.02
C ARG A 90 38.10 -8.70 19.15
N ARG A 91 38.20 -9.23 20.39
CA ARG A 91 37.92 -8.56 21.68
C ARG A 91 36.47 -8.06 21.89
N ARG A 92 35.72 -8.83 22.68
CA ARG A 92 34.50 -8.46 23.44
C ARG A 92 33.22 -8.06 22.68
N SER A 93 33.25 -7.83 21.38
CA SER A 93 32.05 -7.79 20.52
C SER A 93 32.31 -8.62 19.25
N GLY A 94 31.45 -9.61 18.98
CA GLY A 94 31.48 -10.32 17.70
C GLY A 94 30.98 -9.42 16.57
N THR A 95 31.20 -9.81 15.32
CA THR A 95 30.44 -9.25 14.18
C THR A 95 29.62 -10.35 13.54
N TRP A 96 28.52 -9.96 12.90
CA TRP A 96 27.60 -10.86 12.23
C TRP A 96 27.63 -10.55 10.75
N THR A 97 27.77 -11.60 9.92
CA THR A 97 27.71 -11.47 8.47
C THR A 97 26.54 -12.25 7.93
N TRP A 98 25.67 -11.58 7.16
CA TRP A 98 24.59 -12.19 6.40
C TRP A 98 24.95 -12.22 4.92
N LYS A 99 24.49 -13.25 4.21
CA LYS A 99 24.77 -13.50 2.80
C LYS A 99 23.48 -13.71 2.01
N TRP A 100 23.41 -13.06 0.85
CA TRP A 100 22.35 -13.21 -0.14
C TRP A 100 22.94 -13.52 -1.51
N THR A 101 22.15 -14.15 -2.38
CA THR A 101 22.55 -14.44 -3.76
C THR A 101 21.36 -14.19 -4.67
N PHE A 102 21.55 -13.40 -5.71
CA PHE A 102 20.50 -13.01 -6.64
C PHE A 102 21.07 -12.82 -8.06
N THR A 103 20.19 -12.68 -9.05
CA THR A 103 20.57 -12.34 -10.42
C THR A 103 20.53 -10.83 -10.57
N PHE A 104 21.62 -10.22 -11.04
CA PHE A 104 21.69 -8.77 -11.17
C PHE A 104 20.69 -8.26 -12.23
N PRO A 105 19.93 -7.18 -11.96
CA PRO A 105 18.88 -6.71 -12.85
C PRO A 105 19.34 -6.44 -14.29
N GLU A 106 18.47 -6.77 -15.25
CA GLU A 106 18.75 -6.60 -16.69
C GLU A 106 19.00 -5.14 -17.08
N LYS A 107 18.43 -4.19 -16.33
CA LYS A 107 18.63 -2.75 -16.53
C LYS A 107 20.05 -2.26 -16.25
N GLY A 108 20.92 -3.11 -15.68
CA GLY A 108 22.33 -2.80 -15.44
C GLY A 108 22.59 -1.83 -14.28
N ALA A 109 21.57 -1.51 -13.50
CA ALA A 109 21.67 -0.78 -12.24
C ALA A 109 20.74 -1.41 -11.21
N ALA A 110 21.06 -1.26 -9.93
CA ALA A 110 20.26 -1.79 -8.84
C ALA A 110 20.38 -0.91 -7.59
N GLU A 111 19.25 -0.61 -6.96
CA GLU A 111 19.19 -0.14 -5.59
C GLU A 111 19.19 -1.33 -4.63
N ILE A 112 20.10 -1.35 -3.66
CA ILE A 112 20.22 -2.44 -2.69
C ILE A 112 20.08 -1.86 -1.29
N ILE A 113 19.09 -2.32 -0.53
CA ILE A 113 18.81 -1.84 0.82
C ILE A 113 18.80 -3.02 1.79
N PHE A 114 19.52 -2.86 2.90
CA PHE A 114 19.57 -3.80 4.01
C PHE A 114 18.72 -3.29 5.16
N TYR A 115 17.76 -4.11 5.58
CA TYR A 115 16.83 -3.81 6.66
C TYR A 115 17.07 -4.70 7.88
N HIS A 116 16.69 -4.18 9.05
CA HIS A 116 16.62 -4.91 10.31
C HIS A 116 15.24 -4.76 10.97
N ASP A 117 15.03 -5.47 12.09
CA ASP A 117 13.81 -5.49 12.89
C ASP A 117 12.51 -5.84 12.15
N CYS A 118 12.62 -6.51 10.99
CA CYS A 118 11.50 -6.82 10.09
C CYS A 118 10.34 -7.63 10.70
N HIS A 119 10.50 -8.25 11.88
CA HIS A 119 9.40 -8.87 12.62
C HIS A 119 8.34 -7.89 13.15
N THR A 120 8.73 -6.64 13.42
CA THR A 120 7.85 -5.57 13.92
C THR A 120 7.66 -4.44 12.91
N GLY A 121 8.35 -4.50 11.77
CA GLY A 121 8.40 -3.46 10.74
C GLY A 121 9.86 -3.24 10.33
N CYS A 122 10.17 -3.37 9.05
CA CYS A 122 11.55 -3.24 8.57
C CYS A 122 12.06 -1.81 8.66
N ILE A 123 13.27 -1.62 9.20
CA ILE A 123 13.96 -0.33 9.30
C ILE A 123 15.25 -0.40 8.48
N ALA A 124 15.52 0.60 7.63
CA ALA A 124 16.70 0.63 6.78
C ALA A 124 17.96 0.86 7.61
N ARG A 125 18.92 -0.06 7.49
CA ARG A 125 20.23 0.03 8.15
C ARG A 125 21.33 0.49 7.20
N ALA A 126 21.22 0.12 5.93
CA ALA A 126 22.21 0.43 4.90
C ALA A 126 21.56 0.53 3.52
N HIS A 127 22.07 1.45 2.71
CA HIS A 127 21.65 1.62 1.33
C HIS A 127 22.90 1.77 0.45
N THR A 128 22.92 1.06 -0.70
CA THR A 128 23.90 1.26 -1.76
C THR A 128 23.24 1.16 -3.13
N THR A 129 23.70 1.97 -4.08
CA THR A 129 23.34 1.84 -5.49
C THR A 129 24.51 1.26 -6.26
N VAL A 130 24.23 0.33 -7.19
CA VAL A 130 25.22 -0.29 -8.08
C VAL A 130 24.83 0.03 -9.51
N GLY A 131 25.77 0.52 -10.32
CA GLY A 131 25.51 0.96 -11.71
C GLY A 131 25.11 2.44 -11.80
N THR A 132 24.68 2.87 -13.00
CA THR A 132 24.25 4.26 -13.24
C THR A 132 22.82 4.42 -12.74
N ALA A 133 22.62 5.25 -11.71
CA ALA A 133 21.31 5.48 -11.10
C ALA A 133 20.27 5.87 -12.16
N THR A 134 19.16 5.14 -12.21
CA THR A 134 17.96 5.59 -12.91
C THR A 134 17.31 6.69 -12.07
N PRO A 135 16.84 7.81 -12.65
CA PRO A 135 16.19 8.85 -11.86
C PRO A 135 15.01 8.28 -11.07
N SER A 136 14.98 8.62 -9.78
CA SER A 136 13.90 8.31 -8.84
C SER A 136 12.65 9.11 -9.14
N LYS A 137 11.47 8.45 -9.07
CA LYS A 137 10.08 8.95 -9.22
C LYS A 137 9.84 9.89 -10.42
N PRO A 138 8.88 9.59 -11.31
CA PRO A 138 8.55 10.49 -12.42
C PRO A 138 8.04 11.83 -11.87
N ALA A 139 8.88 12.87 -11.94
CA ALA A 139 8.51 14.23 -11.58
C ALA A 139 7.66 14.86 -12.69
N GLY A 140 6.60 15.59 -12.31
CA GLY A 140 5.81 16.39 -13.25
C GLY A 140 4.62 15.67 -13.91
N GLN A 141 4.17 14.53 -13.37
CA GLN A 141 2.94 13.89 -13.83
C GLN A 141 1.69 14.72 -13.49
N THR A 142 0.70 14.68 -14.38
CA THR A 142 -0.58 15.39 -14.21
C THR A 142 -1.52 14.57 -13.32
N PRO A 143 -2.00 15.11 -12.18
CA PRO A 143 -2.93 14.37 -11.32
C PRO A 143 -4.23 13.98 -12.04
N THR A 144 -4.79 12.82 -11.68
CA THR A 144 -6.15 12.42 -12.06
C THR A 144 -6.86 11.80 -10.87
N LYS A 145 -8.20 11.85 -10.84
CA LYS A 145 -8.99 11.09 -9.86
C LYS A 145 -9.10 9.61 -10.22
N LEU A 146 -8.81 9.23 -11.46
CA LEU A 146 -8.86 7.83 -11.88
C LEU A 146 -7.87 6.95 -11.14
N GLY A 147 -8.34 5.76 -10.80
CA GLY A 147 -7.50 4.70 -10.26
C GLY A 147 -8.09 3.33 -10.51
N VAL A 148 -7.42 2.31 -9.97
CA VAL A 148 -7.84 0.92 -10.07
C VAL A 148 -7.50 0.18 -8.78
N VAL A 149 -8.18 -0.95 -8.53
CA VAL A 149 -7.75 -1.94 -7.54
C VAL A 149 -6.75 -2.88 -8.21
N PHE A 150 -5.57 -3.06 -7.63
CA PHE A 150 -4.43 -3.81 -8.17
C PHE A 150 -4.04 -3.38 -9.59
N ALA A 151 -3.37 -2.24 -9.69
CA ALA A 151 -2.85 -1.73 -10.95
C ALA A 151 -1.92 -2.75 -11.63
N ASN A 152 -2.13 -2.97 -12.93
CA ASN A 152 -1.20 -3.77 -13.71
C ASN A 152 0.17 -3.06 -13.79
N PRO A 153 1.28 -3.70 -13.38
CA PRO A 153 2.63 -3.14 -13.51
C PRO A 153 3.04 -2.78 -14.96
N GLU A 154 2.34 -3.30 -15.96
CA GLU A 154 2.57 -3.02 -17.38
C GLU A 154 1.63 -1.94 -17.95
N ARG A 155 0.70 -1.41 -17.15
CA ARG A 155 -0.24 -0.37 -17.61
C ARG A 155 0.48 0.95 -17.89
N ASP A 156 0.20 1.52 -19.05
CA ASP A 156 0.65 2.87 -19.41
C ASP A 156 -0.33 3.91 -18.86
N TRP A 157 0.10 4.64 -17.83
CA TRP A 157 -0.66 5.70 -17.17
C TRP A 157 -0.64 7.03 -17.92
N ARG A 158 -0.02 7.11 -19.11
CA ARG A 158 -0.03 8.30 -19.98
C ARG A 158 0.42 9.57 -19.27
N GLU A 159 1.49 9.47 -18.49
CA GLU A 159 2.04 10.56 -17.66
C GLU A 159 1.06 11.12 -16.61
N ARG A 160 -0.01 10.39 -16.28
CA ARG A 160 -0.95 10.74 -15.21
C ARG A 160 -0.51 10.15 -13.88
N SER A 161 -0.71 10.91 -12.81
CA SER A 161 -0.61 10.42 -11.43
C SER A 161 -2.00 10.04 -10.94
N GLY A 162 -2.34 8.75 -11.09
CA GLY A 162 -3.61 8.16 -10.67
C GLY A 162 -3.53 7.50 -9.30
N TRP A 163 -4.48 6.62 -9.03
CA TRP A 163 -4.59 5.90 -7.77
C TRP A 163 -4.50 4.39 -7.96
N ASP A 164 -3.88 3.73 -6.99
CA ASP A 164 -3.87 2.28 -6.86
C ASP A 164 -4.41 1.89 -5.49
N VAL A 165 -5.23 0.84 -5.45
CA VAL A 165 -5.77 0.28 -4.22
C VAL A 165 -5.24 -1.13 -4.05
N GLU A 166 -4.43 -1.27 -3.00
CA GLU A 166 -3.77 -2.49 -2.59
C GLU A 166 -4.48 -3.12 -1.38
N LEU A 167 -4.20 -4.40 -1.13
CA LEU A 167 -4.81 -5.16 -0.03
C LEU A 167 -3.77 -5.98 0.71
N THR A 168 -3.97 -6.07 2.02
CA THR A 168 -3.25 -6.98 2.90
C THR A 168 -4.17 -7.53 4.00
N TYR A 169 -3.80 -8.68 4.56
CA TYR A 169 -4.52 -9.36 5.63
C TYR A 169 -3.60 -9.54 6.84
N ALA A 170 -4.08 -9.18 8.03
CA ALA A 170 -3.33 -9.35 9.27
C ALA A 170 -2.96 -10.81 9.54
N ARG A 171 -3.92 -11.73 9.31
CA ARG A 171 -3.74 -13.17 9.53
C ARG A 171 -2.86 -13.85 8.48
N LEU A 172 -2.69 -13.23 7.31
CA LEU A 172 -1.86 -13.74 6.21
C LEU A 172 -0.56 -12.92 6.04
N ALA A 173 -0.13 -12.20 7.09
CA ALA A 173 1.03 -11.31 7.06
C ALA A 173 2.37 -11.98 6.66
N GLY A 174 2.44 -13.31 6.72
CA GLY A 174 3.60 -14.11 6.29
C GLY A 174 3.36 -14.96 5.04
N GLU A 175 2.17 -14.90 4.45
CA GLU A 175 1.86 -15.67 3.24
C GLU A 175 2.32 -14.94 1.97
N ALA A 176 2.65 -15.72 0.95
CA ALA A 176 2.99 -15.16 -0.35
C ALA A 176 1.83 -14.33 -0.91
N HIS A 177 2.16 -13.25 -1.60
CA HIS A 177 1.27 -12.22 -2.12
C HIS A 177 0.60 -11.34 -1.05
N TRP A 178 0.08 -11.91 0.03
CA TRP A 178 -0.67 -11.16 1.04
C TRP A 178 0.18 -10.54 2.13
N GLY A 179 1.38 -11.08 2.35
CA GLY A 179 2.31 -10.62 3.35
C GLY A 179 2.89 -9.23 3.07
N ILE A 180 3.44 -8.63 4.13
CA ILE A 180 3.97 -7.26 4.10
C ILE A 180 5.11 -7.08 3.08
N ASP A 181 5.89 -8.14 2.83
CA ASP A 181 7.01 -8.08 1.88
C ASP A 181 6.53 -7.95 0.44
N ASP A 182 5.48 -8.68 0.07
CA ASP A 182 4.87 -8.59 -1.26
C ASP A 182 4.04 -7.31 -1.41
N LEU A 183 3.40 -6.83 -0.32
CA LEU A 183 2.74 -5.53 -0.29
C LEU A 183 3.74 -4.41 -0.56
N ALA A 184 4.88 -4.39 0.14
CA ALA A 184 5.92 -3.38 -0.04
C ALA A 184 6.44 -3.34 -1.49
N ALA A 185 6.65 -4.50 -2.10
CA ALA A 185 7.04 -4.59 -3.51
C ALA A 185 5.96 -4.03 -4.46
N ARG A 186 4.66 -4.26 -4.19
CA ARG A 186 3.57 -3.68 -4.97
C ARG A 186 3.49 -2.16 -4.82
N VAL A 187 3.52 -1.65 -3.58
CA VAL A 187 3.54 -0.21 -3.28
C VAL A 187 4.69 0.47 -4.00
N GLN A 188 5.89 -0.09 -3.95
CA GLN A 188 7.06 0.49 -4.62
C GLN A 188 6.89 0.48 -6.15
N ARG A 189 6.34 -0.58 -6.74
CA ARG A 189 6.07 -0.62 -8.19
C ARG A 189 5.04 0.44 -8.61
N ALA A 190 3.92 0.55 -7.89
CA ALA A 190 2.88 1.52 -8.17
C ALA A 190 3.40 2.97 -8.02
N THR A 191 4.17 3.25 -6.96
CA THR A 191 4.75 4.58 -6.72
C THR A 191 5.85 4.91 -7.73
N ALA A 192 6.59 3.93 -8.23
CA ALA A 192 7.54 4.11 -9.34
C ALA A 192 6.85 4.46 -10.66
N GLN A 193 5.59 4.03 -10.86
CA GLN A 193 4.73 4.50 -11.96
C GLN A 193 4.11 5.89 -11.69
N GLY A 194 4.30 6.44 -10.49
CA GLY A 194 3.77 7.74 -10.06
C GLY A 194 2.34 7.70 -9.51
N LEU A 195 1.85 6.50 -9.15
CA LEU A 195 0.55 6.33 -8.52
C LEU A 195 0.59 6.66 -7.03
N ARG A 196 -0.55 7.13 -6.52
CA ARG A 196 -0.82 7.24 -5.09
C ARG A 196 -1.48 5.95 -4.60
N VAL A 197 -0.88 5.30 -3.61
CA VAL A 197 -1.31 3.97 -3.16
C VAL A 197 -2.16 4.07 -1.90
N LEU A 198 -3.37 3.54 -1.95
CA LEU A 198 -4.23 3.30 -0.79
C LEU A 198 -4.13 1.82 -0.41
N VAL A 199 -3.96 1.52 0.88
CA VAL A 199 -3.88 0.12 1.33
C VAL A 199 -5.09 -0.22 2.18
N ARG A 200 -5.90 -1.17 1.70
CA ARG A 200 -6.94 -1.84 2.48
C ARG A 200 -6.29 -2.83 3.45
N VAL A 201 -6.66 -2.75 4.72
CA VAL A 201 -6.18 -3.68 5.75
C VAL A 201 -7.34 -4.49 6.30
N ASP A 202 -7.40 -5.77 5.93
CA ASP A 202 -8.38 -6.72 6.45
C ASP A 202 -7.78 -7.57 7.58
N TYR A 203 -8.62 -8.14 8.43
CA TYR A 203 -8.18 -9.07 9.47
C TYR A 203 -7.77 -10.41 8.86
N ASP A 204 -8.67 -11.06 8.12
CA ASP A 204 -8.47 -12.34 7.44
C ASP A 204 -9.23 -12.39 6.10
N GLN A 205 -8.99 -13.42 5.29
CA GLN A 205 -9.72 -13.61 4.05
C GLN A 205 -11.21 -13.87 4.35
N GLY A 206 -12.08 -12.98 3.85
CA GLY A 206 -13.52 -13.02 4.13
C GLY A 206 -13.91 -12.42 5.48
N GLN A 207 -12.96 -11.86 6.22
CA GLN A 207 -13.20 -11.17 7.49
C GLN A 207 -12.43 -9.84 7.53
N SER A 208 -13.14 -8.74 7.33
CA SER A 208 -12.57 -7.41 7.24
C SER A 208 -12.01 -6.90 8.57
N LEU A 209 -12.63 -7.23 9.69
CA LEU A 209 -12.21 -6.77 11.02
C LEU A 209 -12.30 -7.91 12.05
N PRO A 210 -11.58 -7.79 13.18
CA PRO A 210 -11.79 -8.65 14.34
C PRO A 210 -13.28 -8.76 14.69
N ALA A 211 -13.72 -9.95 15.10
CA ALA A 211 -15.11 -10.14 15.52
C ALA A 211 -15.45 -9.26 16.73
N GLU A 212 -16.72 -8.86 16.83
CA GLU A 212 -17.18 -7.98 17.91
C GLU A 212 -16.86 -8.58 19.29
N GLY A 213 -16.24 -7.77 20.14
CA GLY A 213 -15.85 -8.15 21.51
C GLY A 213 -14.64 -9.09 21.60
N ASP A 214 -14.06 -9.54 20.48
CA ASP A 214 -12.85 -10.36 20.49
C ASP A 214 -11.60 -9.49 20.70
N GLN A 215 -11.27 -9.25 21.96
CA GLN A 215 -10.14 -8.42 22.38
C GLN A 215 -8.78 -9.03 22.01
N LEU A 216 -8.69 -10.35 21.87
CA LEU A 216 -7.44 -11.00 21.46
C LEU A 216 -7.21 -10.78 19.97
N ALA A 217 -8.23 -11.01 19.14
CA ALA A 217 -8.17 -10.71 17.71
C ALA A 217 -7.93 -9.21 17.46
N LEU A 218 -8.52 -8.33 18.27
CA LEU A 218 -8.22 -6.89 18.23
C LEU A 218 -6.74 -6.62 18.50
N THR A 219 -6.16 -7.23 19.54
CA THR A 219 -4.73 -7.07 19.84
C THR A 219 -3.84 -7.54 18.69
N GLU A 220 -4.14 -8.69 18.08
CA GLU A 220 -3.42 -9.20 16.90
C GLU A 220 -3.51 -8.21 15.72
N TYR A 221 -4.70 -7.68 15.46
CA TYR A 221 -4.93 -6.70 14.39
C TYR A 221 -4.20 -5.38 14.64
N LEU A 222 -4.22 -4.87 15.89
CA LEU A 222 -3.52 -3.64 16.27
C LEU A 222 -1.99 -3.77 16.15
N GLN A 223 -1.43 -4.92 16.53
CA GLN A 223 -0.01 -5.21 16.31
C GLN A 223 0.34 -5.22 14.82
N TYR A 224 -0.56 -5.71 13.97
CA TYR A 224 -0.34 -5.72 12.53
C TYR A 224 -0.35 -4.32 11.93
N VAL A 225 -1.35 -3.48 12.24
CA VAL A 225 -1.39 -2.10 11.71
C VAL A 225 -0.26 -1.24 12.27
N GLN A 226 0.16 -1.46 13.52
CA GLN A 226 1.38 -0.85 14.07
C GLN A 226 2.62 -1.24 13.27
N ARG A 227 2.74 -2.51 12.90
CA ARG A 227 3.83 -3.01 12.04
C ARG A 227 3.81 -2.37 10.65
N LEU A 228 2.65 -2.14 10.05
CA LEU A 228 2.53 -1.43 8.77
C LEU A 228 3.05 0.02 8.89
N ALA A 229 2.69 0.73 9.95
CA ALA A 229 3.12 2.11 10.17
C ALA A 229 4.62 2.25 10.48
N ARG A 230 5.25 1.18 11.00
CA ARG A 230 6.69 1.16 11.32
C ARG A 230 7.59 0.76 10.14
N ASP A 231 7.05 0.07 9.14
CA ASP A 231 7.84 -0.49 8.05
C ASP A 231 8.22 0.58 7.01
N GLU A 232 9.50 0.99 6.98
CA GLU A 232 9.98 2.08 6.11
C GLU A 232 9.79 1.80 4.61
N ARG A 233 9.59 0.54 4.21
CA ARG A 233 9.28 0.20 2.81
C ARG A 233 7.88 0.65 2.39
N LEU A 234 7.03 0.98 3.35
CA LEU A 234 5.67 1.45 3.16
C LEU A 234 5.53 2.97 3.37
N ASP A 235 6.63 3.71 3.53
CA ASP A 235 6.64 5.18 3.69
C ASP A 235 5.92 5.91 2.54
N ASP A 236 5.88 5.30 1.35
CA ASP A 236 5.23 5.86 0.17
C ASP A 236 3.73 5.53 0.06
N VAL A 237 3.16 4.79 1.01
CA VAL A 237 1.72 4.59 1.11
C VAL A 237 1.05 5.94 1.37
N TYR A 238 0.06 6.29 0.54
CA TYR A 238 -0.65 7.56 0.69
C TYR A 238 -1.58 7.56 1.91
N ALA A 239 -2.31 6.46 2.13
CA ALA A 239 -3.18 6.23 3.27
C ALA A 239 -3.54 4.74 3.44
N TYR A 240 -3.86 4.34 4.66
CA TYR A 240 -4.45 3.05 4.98
C TYR A 240 -5.96 3.19 5.24
N PHE A 241 -6.75 2.17 4.94
CA PHE A 241 -8.14 2.10 5.36
C PHE A 241 -8.48 0.71 5.90
N LEU A 242 -9.31 0.67 6.95
CA LEU A 242 -9.53 -0.55 7.73
C LEU A 242 -10.79 -1.28 7.25
N GLY A 243 -10.62 -2.50 6.72
CA GLY A 243 -11.72 -3.33 6.29
C GLY A 243 -12.47 -2.81 5.05
N SER A 244 -13.47 -3.58 4.61
CA SER A 244 -14.44 -3.18 3.58
C SER A 244 -15.68 -4.05 3.65
N GLY A 245 -16.87 -3.47 3.60
CA GLY A 245 -18.13 -4.23 3.64
C GLY A 245 -18.35 -4.95 4.97
N TYR A 246 -17.75 -4.45 6.05
CA TYR A 246 -17.82 -5.04 7.39
C TYR A 246 -19.24 -5.03 7.97
N ASN A 247 -20.10 -4.10 7.53
CA ASN A 247 -21.52 -4.09 7.87
C ASN A 247 -22.26 -5.32 7.31
N ALA A 248 -21.76 -5.98 6.26
CA ALA A 248 -22.32 -7.25 5.76
C ALA A 248 -21.68 -8.49 6.43
N GLN A 249 -20.79 -8.28 7.39
CA GLN A 249 -20.06 -9.35 8.10
C GLN A 249 -20.39 -9.38 9.60
N GLY A 250 -21.45 -8.68 10.01
CA GLY A 250 -21.90 -8.65 11.40
C GLY A 250 -21.06 -7.78 12.34
N VAL A 251 -20.22 -6.88 11.81
CA VAL A 251 -19.56 -5.86 12.61
C VAL A 251 -20.54 -4.72 12.87
N THR A 252 -20.69 -4.29 14.12
CA THR A 252 -21.50 -3.14 14.53
C THR A 252 -20.77 -1.81 14.27
N PRO A 253 -21.48 -0.68 14.07
CA PRO A 253 -20.84 0.62 13.86
C PRO A 253 -19.98 1.04 15.06
N GLU A 254 -20.42 0.74 16.28
CA GLU A 254 -19.70 1.01 17.53
C GLU A 254 -18.43 0.18 17.64
N TRP A 255 -18.49 -1.11 17.30
CA TRP A 255 -17.29 -1.96 17.29
C TRP A 255 -16.27 -1.48 16.26
N TYR A 256 -16.71 -1.07 15.07
CA TYR A 256 -15.81 -0.46 14.10
C TYR A 256 -15.12 0.78 14.69
N ALA A 257 -15.89 1.71 15.29
CA ALA A 257 -15.34 2.92 15.90
C ALA A 257 -14.39 2.60 17.08
N ARG A 258 -14.68 1.55 17.85
CA ARG A 258 -13.82 1.02 18.91
C ARG A 258 -12.47 0.56 18.37
N VAL A 259 -12.44 -0.19 17.28
CA VAL A 259 -11.20 -0.61 16.62
C VAL A 259 -10.46 0.59 16.04
N PHE A 260 -11.18 1.53 15.42
CA PHE A 260 -10.61 2.64 14.69
C PHE A 260 -9.97 3.70 15.61
N ASN A 261 -10.77 4.35 16.46
CA ASN A 261 -10.31 5.44 17.35
C ASN A 261 -10.70 5.26 18.82
N GLY A 262 -11.08 4.05 19.24
CA GLY A 262 -11.29 3.73 20.65
C GLY A 262 -12.62 4.20 21.22
N TYR A 263 -13.66 4.35 20.40
CA TYR A 263 -15.02 4.59 20.88
C TYR A 263 -15.45 3.57 21.95
N GLY A 264 -16.22 4.03 22.94
CA GLY A 264 -16.73 3.19 24.05
C GLY A 264 -15.73 2.94 25.19
N GLU A 265 -14.48 3.36 25.05
CA GLU A 265 -13.44 3.23 26.08
C GLU A 265 -13.14 4.56 26.79
N GLU A 266 -12.35 4.51 27.87
CA GLU A 266 -11.78 5.72 28.45
C GLU A 266 -10.95 6.48 27.40
N ALA A 267 -11.09 7.81 27.34
CA ALA A 267 -10.41 8.62 26.33
C ALA A 267 -8.88 8.45 26.33
N THR A 268 -8.29 8.10 27.48
CA THR A 268 -6.85 7.84 27.64
C THR A 268 -6.38 6.47 27.15
N HIS A 269 -7.29 5.53 26.85
CA HIS A 269 -6.93 4.25 26.26
C HIS A 269 -6.39 4.44 24.84
N THR A 270 -5.27 3.76 24.53
CA THR A 270 -4.52 3.93 23.27
C THR A 270 -4.54 2.71 22.36
N ASP A 271 -5.28 1.67 22.75
CA ASP A 271 -5.44 0.40 22.04
C ASP A 271 -6.50 0.53 20.93
N ASN A 272 -6.21 1.39 19.96
CA ASN A 272 -6.97 1.59 18.74
C ASN A 272 -6.04 1.92 17.58
N ALA A 273 -6.50 1.69 16.35
CA ALA A 273 -5.67 1.79 15.15
C ALA A 273 -5.04 3.18 14.96
N VAL A 274 -5.81 4.26 15.16
CA VAL A 274 -5.30 5.64 15.03
C VAL A 274 -4.09 5.87 15.93
N GLN A 275 -4.19 5.50 17.21
CA GLN A 275 -3.13 5.80 18.17
C GLN A 275 -1.93 4.86 18.05
N VAL A 276 -2.13 3.56 17.80
CA VAL A 276 -0.99 2.63 17.64
C VAL A 276 -0.19 2.90 16.37
N MET A 277 -0.85 3.29 15.27
CA MET A 277 -0.15 3.64 14.03
C MET A 277 0.58 4.98 14.16
N ARG A 278 -0.07 6.01 14.72
CA ARG A 278 0.54 7.35 14.89
C ARG A 278 1.65 7.40 15.93
N ALA A 279 1.71 6.41 16.82
CA ALA A 279 2.84 6.24 17.73
C ALA A 279 4.13 5.82 16.99
N GLU A 280 4.01 5.09 15.88
CA GLU A 280 5.15 4.71 15.03
C GLU A 280 5.42 5.76 13.95
N ASP A 281 4.38 6.23 13.24
CA ASP A 281 4.48 7.28 12.23
C ASP A 281 3.39 8.37 12.41
N PRO A 282 3.75 9.55 12.95
CA PRO A 282 2.81 10.66 13.10
C PRO A 282 2.22 11.22 11.80
N GLN A 283 2.79 10.89 10.63
CA GLN A 283 2.30 11.35 9.32
C GLN A 283 1.33 10.37 8.65
N VAL A 284 1.14 9.17 9.23
CA VAL A 284 0.26 8.15 8.67
C VAL A 284 -1.17 8.66 8.54
N ARG A 285 -1.75 8.42 7.37
CA ARG A 285 -3.15 8.73 7.09
C ARG A 285 -4.00 7.49 7.26
N LEU A 286 -5.04 7.59 8.09
CA LEU A 286 -5.97 6.52 8.35
C LEU A 286 -7.39 6.93 7.95
N LEU A 287 -7.96 6.18 7.01
CA LEU A 287 -9.31 6.40 6.50
C LEU A 287 -10.26 5.35 7.07
N VAL A 288 -11.51 5.74 7.26
CA VAL A 288 -12.59 4.79 7.53
C VAL A 288 -12.79 3.92 6.29
N GLY A 289 -12.84 2.59 6.45
CA GLY A 289 -13.06 1.66 5.35
C GLY A 289 -14.50 1.73 4.81
N PRO A 290 -14.71 1.35 3.54
CA PRO A 290 -16.00 1.47 2.91
C PRO A 290 -17.01 0.48 3.46
N LEU A 291 -18.26 0.91 3.57
CA LEU A 291 -19.40 0.05 3.84
C LEU A 291 -19.92 -0.55 2.54
N GLN A 292 -20.57 -1.72 2.64
CA GLN A 292 -21.32 -2.27 1.53
C GLN A 292 -22.65 -1.51 1.42
N PRO A 293 -22.91 -0.80 0.30
CA PRO A 293 -24.18 -0.11 0.10
C PRO A 293 -25.34 -1.11 0.00
N TRP A 294 -26.54 -0.64 0.34
CA TRP A 294 -27.81 -1.38 0.19
C TRP A 294 -27.93 -2.66 1.03
N ASN A 295 -27.01 -2.87 1.96
CA ASN A 295 -27.08 -3.98 2.90
C ASN A 295 -28.19 -3.72 3.94
N ARG A 296 -29.04 -4.73 4.16
CA ARG A 296 -30.17 -4.69 5.10
C ARG A 296 -29.97 -5.56 6.35
N GLU A 297 -28.84 -6.26 6.45
CA GLU A 297 -28.57 -7.19 7.54
C GLU A 297 -28.12 -6.50 8.83
N GLN A 298 -27.60 -5.28 8.72
CA GLN A 298 -27.18 -4.44 9.83
C GLN A 298 -27.79 -3.04 9.67
N ASP A 299 -28.08 -2.43 10.82
CA ASP A 299 -28.69 -1.11 10.97
C ASP A 299 -27.83 -0.28 11.94
N GLY A 300 -28.27 0.93 12.29
CA GLY A 300 -27.64 1.73 13.33
C GLY A 300 -28.66 2.28 14.31
N GLU A 301 -28.26 2.51 15.56
CA GLU A 301 -29.14 3.06 16.59
C GLU A 301 -29.62 4.49 16.24
N SER A 302 -28.76 5.27 15.59
CA SER A 302 -29.06 6.63 15.12
C SER A 302 -29.61 6.62 13.70
N THR A 303 -30.93 6.77 13.58
CA THR A 303 -31.62 6.89 12.28
C THR A 303 -31.15 8.11 11.50
N TYR A 304 -30.83 7.90 10.22
CA TYR A 304 -30.55 8.98 9.28
C TYR A 304 -31.85 9.58 8.73
N ALA A 305 -31.76 10.73 8.04
CA ALA A 305 -32.91 11.41 7.44
C ALA A 305 -33.65 10.54 6.41
N ILE A 306 -32.95 9.60 5.78
CA ILE A 306 -33.51 8.53 4.94
C ILE A 306 -33.37 7.24 5.74
N ASP A 307 -34.50 6.65 6.14
CA ASP A 307 -34.54 5.47 7.01
C ASP A 307 -34.21 4.18 6.23
N ALA A 308 -32.92 4.02 5.93
CA ALA A 308 -32.39 2.84 5.28
C ALA A 308 -31.29 2.21 6.15
N PRO A 309 -31.28 0.88 6.38
CA PRO A 309 -30.38 0.26 7.37
C PRO A 309 -28.89 0.60 7.17
N TRP A 310 -28.39 0.60 5.93
CA TRP A 310 -27.00 0.94 5.65
C TRP A 310 -26.68 2.43 5.86
N LEU A 311 -27.65 3.33 5.72
CA LEU A 311 -27.49 4.77 5.98
C LEU A 311 -27.52 5.04 7.48
N ASN A 312 -28.46 4.42 8.21
CA ASN A 312 -28.54 4.46 9.67
C ASN A 312 -27.26 3.88 10.32
N TYR A 313 -26.77 2.75 9.81
CA TYR A 313 -25.48 2.19 10.21
C TYR A 313 -24.38 3.23 10.04
N PHE A 314 -24.25 3.82 8.85
CA PHE A 314 -23.16 4.76 8.58
C PHE A 314 -23.29 6.04 9.39
N ASN A 315 -24.51 6.50 9.63
CA ASN A 315 -24.80 7.64 10.49
C ASN A 315 -24.38 7.38 11.94
N THR A 316 -24.71 6.21 12.48
CA THR A 316 -24.28 5.78 13.82
C THR A 316 -22.76 5.64 13.91
N LEU A 317 -22.11 5.10 12.87
CA LEU A 317 -20.65 5.04 12.80
C LEU A 317 -20.02 6.44 12.81
N ALA A 318 -20.54 7.36 12.00
CA ALA A 318 -20.01 8.73 11.94
C ALA A 318 -20.17 9.47 13.29
N ASP A 319 -21.30 9.29 13.96
CA ASP A 319 -21.54 9.81 15.32
C ASP A 319 -20.56 9.24 16.34
N ALA A 320 -20.38 7.91 16.37
CA ALA A 320 -19.45 7.24 17.29
C ALA A 320 -17.99 7.70 17.07
N LEU A 321 -17.57 7.83 15.81
CA LEU A 321 -16.24 8.37 15.48
C LEU A 321 -16.08 9.81 15.97
N ASP A 322 -17.11 10.65 15.80
CA ASP A 322 -17.11 12.04 16.23
C ASP A 322 -17.07 12.19 17.74
N GLU A 323 -17.88 11.40 18.45
CA GLU A 323 -17.90 11.36 19.91
C GLU A 323 -16.52 10.98 20.47
N ALA A 324 -15.92 9.90 19.98
CA ALA A 324 -14.60 9.46 20.42
C ALA A 324 -13.51 10.49 20.13
N ALA A 325 -13.54 11.12 18.94
CA ALA A 325 -12.59 12.17 18.57
C ALA A 325 -12.72 13.40 19.49
N ARG A 326 -13.95 13.83 19.81
CA ARG A 326 -14.20 14.95 20.74
C ARG A 326 -13.78 14.61 22.16
N ALA A 327 -14.09 13.41 22.65
CA ALA A 327 -13.70 12.95 23.97
C ALA A 327 -12.17 12.92 24.13
N LYS A 328 -11.45 12.39 23.14
CA LYS A 328 -9.98 12.38 23.11
C LYS A 328 -9.38 13.78 23.03
N ALA A 329 -9.95 14.66 22.19
CA ALA A 329 -9.52 16.06 22.13
C ALA A 329 -9.70 16.78 23.48
N ALA A 330 -10.82 16.54 24.19
CA ALA A 330 -11.06 17.08 25.53
C ALA A 330 -10.08 16.54 26.58
N ALA A 331 -9.60 15.31 26.39
CA ALA A 331 -8.53 14.70 27.21
C ALA A 331 -7.11 15.15 26.81
N GLY A 332 -6.96 16.05 25.82
CA GLY A 332 -5.66 16.55 25.37
C GLY A 332 -4.92 15.62 24.41
N ILE A 333 -5.61 14.64 23.82
CA ILE A 333 -5.09 13.72 22.80
C ILE A 333 -5.53 14.24 21.43
N PRO A 334 -4.67 14.95 20.69
CA PRO A 334 -5.01 15.49 19.39
C PRO A 334 -5.04 14.39 18.32
N LEU A 335 -5.58 14.69 17.15
CA LEU A 335 -5.54 13.81 15.98
C LEU A 335 -6.11 12.40 16.28
N ALA A 336 -7.31 12.35 16.84
CA ALA A 336 -8.04 11.10 17.04
C ALA A 336 -9.18 10.89 16.02
N ALA A 337 -9.48 11.91 15.21
CA ALA A 337 -10.42 11.83 14.10
C ALA A 337 -9.80 11.09 12.89
N PRO A 338 -10.63 10.50 12.02
CA PRO A 338 -10.17 9.96 10.73
C PRO A 338 -9.58 11.05 9.85
N ASP A 339 -8.70 10.67 8.92
CA ASP A 339 -8.15 11.59 7.90
C ASP A 339 -9.02 11.66 6.64
N GLY A 340 -10.02 10.79 6.54
CA GLY A 340 -10.92 10.69 5.39
C GLY A 340 -11.72 9.38 5.41
N PHE A 341 -12.45 9.16 4.32
CA PHE A 341 -13.30 7.98 4.15
C PHE A 341 -13.01 7.31 2.81
N ALA A 342 -12.73 6.01 2.85
CA ALA A 342 -12.89 5.15 1.70
C ALA A 342 -14.38 4.80 1.57
N VAL A 343 -14.94 4.89 0.36
CA VAL A 343 -16.34 4.56 0.09
C VAL A 343 -16.45 3.67 -1.15
N GLN A 344 -17.53 2.89 -1.21
CA GLN A 344 -17.94 2.18 -2.42
C GLN A 344 -19.10 2.90 -3.08
N ALA A 345 -19.05 2.98 -4.41
CA ALA A 345 -20.10 3.59 -5.22
C ALA A 345 -20.22 2.82 -6.54
N SER A 346 -21.03 1.77 -6.55
CA SER A 346 -21.32 1.00 -7.76
C SER A 346 -22.53 1.57 -8.51
N GLY A 347 -22.52 1.48 -9.83
CA GLY A 347 -23.65 1.83 -10.68
C GLY A 347 -24.67 0.71 -10.81
N ARG A 348 -25.90 1.10 -11.17
CA ARG A 348 -26.98 0.17 -11.53
C ARG A 348 -27.58 0.50 -12.90
N PRO A 349 -26.83 0.29 -13.99
CA PRO A 349 -27.30 0.65 -15.33
C PRO A 349 -28.54 -0.13 -15.79
N ASP A 350 -28.85 -1.27 -15.15
CA ASP A 350 -30.01 -2.11 -15.48
C ASP A 350 -31.17 -1.97 -14.48
N ALA A 351 -31.09 -1.00 -13.55
CA ALA A 351 -32.14 -0.77 -12.58
C ALA A 351 -33.48 -0.43 -13.27
N PRO A 352 -34.64 -0.86 -12.74
CA PRO A 352 -35.95 -0.52 -13.29
C PRO A 352 -36.18 1.00 -13.45
N GLU A 353 -35.60 1.79 -12.56
CA GLU A 353 -35.66 3.26 -12.58
C GLU A 353 -34.94 3.88 -13.81
N MET A 354 -34.08 3.12 -14.49
CA MET A 354 -33.42 3.50 -15.74
C MET A 354 -34.26 3.24 -17.00
N ALA A 355 -35.48 2.72 -16.87
CA ALA A 355 -36.32 2.40 -18.03
C ALA A 355 -36.57 3.63 -18.92
N GLY A 356 -36.18 3.53 -20.19
CA GLY A 356 -36.30 4.61 -21.18
C GLY A 356 -35.19 5.66 -21.14
N GLN A 357 -34.19 5.50 -20.25
CA GLN A 357 -33.01 6.36 -20.16
C GLN A 357 -31.79 5.66 -20.80
N ASP A 358 -30.76 6.44 -21.14
CA ASP A 358 -29.48 5.84 -21.54
C ASP A 358 -28.79 5.24 -20.31
N ARG A 359 -28.42 3.97 -20.42
CA ARG A 359 -27.72 3.23 -19.35
C ARG A 359 -26.37 3.85 -19.01
N ALA A 360 -25.69 4.46 -19.97
CA ALA A 360 -24.42 5.14 -19.76
C ALA A 360 -24.55 6.42 -18.91
N ASP A 361 -25.75 7.02 -18.87
CA ASP A 361 -26.02 8.24 -18.11
C ASP A 361 -26.36 7.99 -16.63
N GLU A 362 -26.44 6.73 -16.19
CA GLU A 362 -26.79 6.37 -14.79
C GLU A 362 -25.99 7.16 -13.73
N PRO A 363 -24.67 7.42 -13.87
CA PRO A 363 -23.93 8.22 -12.89
C PRO A 363 -24.43 9.66 -12.73
N ARG A 364 -25.10 10.19 -13.76
CA ARG A 364 -25.68 11.54 -13.80
C ARG A 364 -27.12 11.58 -13.28
N ILE A 365 -27.73 10.45 -12.99
CA ILE A 365 -29.14 10.34 -12.62
C ILE A 365 -29.25 10.08 -11.11
N ASP A 366 -30.15 10.81 -10.45
CA ASP A 366 -30.53 10.50 -9.07
C ASP A 366 -31.48 9.31 -9.06
N LEU A 367 -30.90 8.12 -8.92
CA LEU A 367 -31.60 6.85 -8.96
C LEU A 367 -32.24 6.54 -7.59
N ARG A 368 -33.25 7.32 -7.22
CA ARG A 368 -33.93 7.21 -5.92
C ARG A 368 -34.92 6.05 -5.93
N ARG A 369 -34.86 5.16 -4.94
CA ARG A 369 -35.74 3.97 -4.86
C ARG A 369 -36.77 4.11 -3.74
N GLU A 370 -38.06 4.11 -4.11
CA GLU A 370 -39.19 4.27 -3.17
C GLU A 370 -39.21 3.20 -2.08
N ALA A 371 -38.92 1.94 -2.43
CA ALA A 371 -38.87 0.84 -1.48
C ALA A 371 -37.76 0.99 -0.41
N TRP A 372 -36.87 1.97 -0.58
CA TRP A 372 -35.74 2.32 0.29
C TRP A 372 -35.88 3.75 0.83
N ASP A 373 -37.13 4.22 0.96
CA ASP A 373 -37.48 5.56 1.46
C ASP A 373 -36.78 6.70 0.71
N GLY A 374 -36.48 6.47 -0.58
CA GLY A 374 -35.78 7.43 -1.42
C GLY A 374 -34.26 7.43 -1.24
N ALA A 375 -33.64 6.38 -0.71
CA ALA A 375 -32.18 6.24 -0.75
C ALA A 375 -31.67 6.13 -2.22
N GLN A 376 -30.44 6.57 -2.47
CA GLN A 376 -29.79 6.36 -3.76
C GLN A 376 -29.54 4.87 -4.01
N ALA A 377 -30.03 4.38 -5.15
CA ALA A 377 -29.81 3.03 -5.61
C ALA A 377 -28.64 2.90 -6.57
N GLY A 378 -28.12 3.99 -7.11
CA GLY A 378 -27.08 3.97 -8.14
C GLY A 378 -25.72 4.47 -7.67
N PHE A 379 -24.88 4.81 -8.64
CA PHE A 379 -23.55 5.38 -8.44
C PHE A 379 -23.55 6.55 -7.46
N ARG A 380 -24.60 7.39 -7.53
CA ARG A 380 -24.77 8.56 -6.66
C ARG A 380 -24.99 8.26 -5.18
N VAL A 381 -24.96 6.99 -4.74
CA VAL A 381 -24.90 6.62 -3.32
C VAL A 381 -23.75 7.33 -2.58
N TYR A 382 -22.67 7.69 -3.29
CA TYR A 382 -21.60 8.52 -2.70
C TYR A 382 -22.13 9.84 -2.12
N ARG A 383 -23.21 10.42 -2.65
CA ARG A 383 -23.79 11.67 -2.13
C ARG A 383 -24.47 11.47 -0.79
N ASP A 384 -25.14 10.33 -0.60
CA ASP A 384 -25.74 9.99 0.70
C ASP A 384 -24.62 9.76 1.73
N TRP A 385 -23.48 9.17 1.32
CA TRP A 385 -22.27 9.09 2.15
C TRP A 385 -21.70 10.45 2.51
N LEU A 386 -21.54 11.36 1.53
CA LEU A 386 -21.01 12.70 1.77
C LEU A 386 -21.92 13.51 2.72
N ALA A 387 -23.24 13.37 2.61
CA ALA A 387 -24.17 14.04 3.50
C ALA A 387 -23.92 13.64 4.97
N ILE A 388 -23.88 12.32 5.25
CA ILE A 388 -23.61 11.79 6.59
C ILE A 388 -22.23 12.24 7.11
N ILE A 389 -21.18 12.12 6.29
CA ILE A 389 -19.82 12.56 6.67
C ILE A 389 -19.80 14.04 7.05
N ASN A 390 -20.59 14.87 6.37
CA ASN A 390 -20.59 16.31 6.57
C ASN A 390 -21.48 16.80 7.73
N ASP A 391 -22.33 15.94 8.28
CA ASP A 391 -23.23 16.29 9.37
C ASP A 391 -22.47 16.42 10.71
N TYR A 392 -21.39 15.68 10.91
CA TYR A 392 -20.64 15.66 12.18
C TYR A 392 -19.43 16.62 12.20
N PRO A 393 -19.18 17.35 13.30
CA PRO A 393 -18.13 18.37 13.40
C PRO A 393 -16.72 17.88 13.05
N THR A 394 -16.33 16.69 13.51
CA THR A 394 -14.94 16.20 13.33
C THR A 394 -14.71 15.50 11.99
N THR A 395 -15.77 15.13 11.28
CA THR A 395 -15.70 14.47 9.97
C THR A 395 -16.04 15.38 8.80
N ARG A 396 -16.63 16.56 9.07
CA ARG A 396 -17.07 17.50 8.04
C ARG A 396 -15.93 17.96 7.14
N GLY A 397 -16.15 17.84 5.83
CA GLY A 397 -15.23 18.27 4.78
C GLY A 397 -14.01 17.37 4.62
N LEU A 398 -13.93 16.24 5.34
CA LEU A 398 -12.84 15.29 5.17
C LEU A 398 -12.86 14.69 3.75
N PRO A 399 -11.68 14.39 3.17
CA PRO A 399 -11.59 13.84 1.83
C PRO A 399 -12.23 12.45 1.74
N VAL A 400 -12.85 12.18 0.59
CA VAL A 400 -13.47 10.89 0.28
C VAL A 400 -12.80 10.25 -0.92
N TYR A 401 -12.62 8.94 -0.86
CA TYR A 401 -11.97 8.14 -1.89
C TYR A 401 -12.93 7.04 -2.30
N VAL A 402 -13.43 7.06 -3.53
CA VAL A 402 -14.19 5.91 -4.07
C VAL A 402 -13.16 4.83 -4.40
N THR A 403 -12.90 3.94 -3.45
CA THR A 403 -11.81 2.94 -3.54
C THR A 403 -12.23 1.70 -4.34
N SER A 404 -13.51 1.60 -4.69
CA SER A 404 -14.04 0.59 -5.59
C SER A 404 -15.34 1.09 -6.23
N THR A 405 -15.38 1.06 -7.56
CA THR A 405 -16.57 1.28 -8.38
C THR A 405 -16.63 0.29 -9.53
N ASN A 406 -17.82 -0.07 -9.96
CA ASN A 406 -18.13 -0.87 -11.15
C ASN A 406 -19.65 -0.82 -11.38
N THR A 407 -20.16 -1.62 -12.32
CA THR A 407 -21.60 -1.74 -12.58
C THR A 407 -22.24 -2.97 -11.90
N PHE A 408 -21.60 -3.55 -10.89
CA PHE A 408 -22.11 -4.71 -10.15
C PHE A 408 -22.90 -4.26 -8.91
N ALA A 409 -24.13 -4.75 -8.80
CA ALA A 409 -24.96 -4.68 -7.60
C ALA A 409 -25.21 -6.09 -7.05
N PRO A 410 -24.99 -6.35 -5.74
CA PRO A 410 -25.12 -7.70 -5.17
C PRO A 410 -26.48 -8.37 -5.39
N ASP A 411 -27.58 -7.62 -5.34
CA ASP A 411 -28.94 -8.12 -5.52
C ASP A 411 -29.29 -8.41 -6.99
N GLU A 412 -28.59 -7.81 -7.95
CA GLU A 412 -28.72 -8.11 -9.38
C GLU A 412 -27.85 -9.30 -9.78
N GLY A 413 -26.66 -9.43 -9.17
CA GLY A 413 -25.72 -10.52 -9.42
C GLY A 413 -25.12 -10.53 -10.83
N ILE A 414 -25.26 -9.45 -11.60
CA ILE A 414 -24.77 -9.34 -12.98
C ILE A 414 -23.40 -8.66 -12.98
N PRO A 415 -22.33 -9.33 -13.44
CA PRO A 415 -20.99 -8.76 -13.45
C PRO A 415 -20.82 -7.70 -14.56
N PRO A 416 -19.83 -6.78 -14.42
CA PRO A 416 -19.56 -5.72 -15.40
C PRO A 416 -19.27 -6.23 -16.82
N ALA A 417 -18.63 -7.40 -16.94
CA ALA A 417 -18.44 -8.08 -18.21
C ALA A 417 -19.74 -8.31 -19.01
N GLN A 418 -20.92 -8.26 -18.37
CA GLN A 418 -22.23 -8.45 -19.00
C GLN A 418 -23.04 -7.15 -19.08
N ASN A 419 -23.00 -6.29 -18.05
CA ASN A 419 -23.88 -5.12 -17.95
C ASN A 419 -23.20 -3.76 -18.13
N TYR A 420 -21.88 -3.69 -18.35
CA TYR A 420 -21.21 -2.42 -18.56
C TYR A 420 -21.76 -1.69 -19.81
N PRO A 421 -22.27 -0.45 -19.69
CA PRO A 421 -22.57 0.40 -20.83
C PRO A 421 -21.36 1.25 -21.21
N LYS A 422 -20.98 1.26 -22.49
CA LYS A 422 -19.94 2.16 -23.00
C LYS A 422 -20.31 3.62 -22.70
N GLY A 423 -19.39 4.39 -22.12
CA GLY A 423 -19.61 5.77 -21.69
C GLY A 423 -19.93 5.93 -20.19
N TRP A 424 -20.21 4.82 -19.48
CA TRP A 424 -20.57 4.87 -18.07
C TRP A 424 -19.42 5.37 -17.19
N LEU A 425 -18.19 4.90 -17.41
CA LEU A 425 -17.04 5.35 -16.62
C LEU A 425 -16.70 6.83 -16.89
N SER A 426 -16.86 7.30 -18.12
CA SER A 426 -16.72 8.71 -18.48
C SER A 426 -17.73 9.57 -17.73
N ALA A 427 -18.99 9.12 -17.70
CA ALA A 427 -20.05 9.81 -16.96
C ALA A 427 -19.78 9.82 -15.45
N ALA A 428 -19.30 8.71 -14.88
CA ALA A 428 -18.90 8.62 -13.49
C ALA A 428 -17.73 9.57 -13.18
N LEU A 429 -16.70 9.61 -14.02
CA LEU A 429 -15.57 10.51 -13.83
C LEU A 429 -15.97 11.98 -13.93
N ASP A 430 -16.78 12.36 -14.92
CA ASP A 430 -17.28 13.75 -15.06
C ASP A 430 -17.99 14.20 -13.77
N VAL A 431 -18.89 13.37 -13.24
CA VAL A 431 -19.62 13.65 -12.00
C VAL A 431 -18.69 13.76 -10.80
N ILE A 432 -17.66 12.91 -10.72
CA ILE A 432 -16.71 12.95 -9.61
C ILE A 432 -15.72 14.11 -9.73
N ASP A 433 -15.32 14.51 -10.93
CA ASP A 433 -14.44 15.67 -11.13
C ASP A 433 -15.10 16.98 -10.67
N GLU A 434 -16.43 17.09 -10.82
CA GLU A 434 -17.23 18.20 -10.29
C GLU A 434 -17.36 18.21 -8.75
N GLU A 435 -17.12 17.08 -8.07
CA GLU A 435 -17.22 16.97 -6.61
C GLU A 435 -15.84 17.15 -5.94
N PRO A 436 -15.54 18.32 -5.34
CA PRO A 436 -14.23 18.59 -4.78
C PRO A 436 -13.87 17.73 -3.56
N GLN A 437 -14.83 17.22 -2.80
CA GLN A 437 -14.56 16.38 -1.63
C GLN A 437 -14.05 14.99 -2.03
N VAL A 438 -14.47 14.47 -3.18
CA VAL A 438 -14.01 13.18 -3.70
C VAL A 438 -12.66 13.34 -4.42
N LYS A 439 -11.67 12.56 -3.99
CA LYS A 439 -10.27 12.65 -4.44
C LYS A 439 -9.86 11.52 -5.39
N ALA A 440 -10.58 10.41 -5.37
CA ALA A 440 -10.29 9.23 -6.18
C ALA A 440 -11.58 8.53 -6.63
N LEU A 441 -11.53 7.95 -7.83
CA LEU A 441 -12.51 7.06 -8.45
C LEU A 441 -11.79 5.84 -8.98
N CYS A 442 -11.76 4.76 -8.19
CA CYS A 442 -11.02 3.55 -8.49
C CYS A 442 -11.91 2.45 -9.06
N TRP A 443 -11.65 2.02 -10.29
CA TRP A 443 -12.33 0.87 -10.88
C TRP A 443 -11.98 -0.41 -10.10
N PHE A 444 -13.01 -1.21 -9.79
CA PHE A 444 -12.83 -2.47 -9.11
C PHE A 444 -12.21 -3.50 -10.06
N MET A 445 -10.93 -3.73 -9.84
CA MET A 445 -10.04 -4.72 -10.46
C MET A 445 -9.46 -4.33 -11.82
N ASP A 446 -8.16 -4.09 -11.87
CA ASP A 446 -7.40 -4.07 -13.11
C ASP A 446 -6.74 -5.43 -13.36
N TYR A 447 -5.83 -5.84 -12.48
CA TYR A 447 -5.00 -7.03 -12.68
C TYR A 447 -4.87 -7.88 -11.42
N PHE A 448 -5.28 -9.15 -11.52
CA PHE A 448 -5.11 -10.13 -10.45
C PHE A 448 -4.57 -11.44 -11.03
N PRO A 449 -3.25 -11.68 -10.98
CA PRO A 449 -2.65 -12.87 -11.58
C PRO A 449 -2.74 -14.13 -10.72
N HIS A 450 -3.17 -14.00 -9.46
CA HIS A 450 -3.11 -15.08 -8.46
C HIS A 450 -4.26 -16.07 -8.59
N ASP A 451 -5.44 -15.63 -9.03
CA ASP A 451 -6.59 -16.49 -9.32
C ASP A 451 -7.51 -15.90 -10.40
N THR A 452 -8.66 -16.54 -10.64
CA THR A 452 -9.66 -16.12 -11.62
C THR A 452 -10.97 -15.61 -11.00
N GLN A 453 -11.03 -15.42 -9.68
CA GLN A 453 -12.30 -15.13 -8.99
C GLN A 453 -12.92 -13.79 -9.44
N TRP A 454 -12.06 -12.81 -9.77
CA TRP A 454 -12.45 -11.47 -10.23
C TRP A 454 -12.28 -11.25 -11.73
N GLN A 455 -12.15 -12.33 -12.52
CA GLN A 455 -11.85 -12.21 -13.95
C GLN A 455 -12.88 -11.33 -14.69
N TYR A 456 -14.16 -11.41 -14.33
CA TYR A 456 -15.26 -10.66 -14.97
C TYR A 456 -15.30 -9.16 -14.63
N PHE A 457 -14.33 -8.68 -13.84
CA PHE A 457 -14.17 -7.27 -13.47
C PHE A 457 -12.89 -6.66 -14.04
N SER A 458 -11.97 -7.48 -14.56
CA SER A 458 -10.59 -7.08 -14.90
C SER A 458 -10.49 -6.25 -16.18
N LEU A 459 -9.95 -5.04 -16.06
CA LEU A 459 -9.58 -4.18 -17.20
C LEU A 459 -8.40 -4.71 -18.01
N THR A 460 -7.52 -5.51 -17.40
CA THR A 460 -6.40 -6.15 -18.11
C THR A 460 -6.84 -7.38 -18.90
N ARG A 461 -7.73 -8.23 -18.36
CA ARG A 461 -8.19 -9.46 -19.03
C ARG A 461 -9.27 -9.21 -20.08
N GLN A 462 -10.05 -8.13 -19.92
CA GLN A 462 -11.04 -7.66 -20.88
C GLN A 462 -12.12 -8.69 -21.30
N PRO A 463 -12.71 -9.50 -20.40
CA PRO A 463 -13.79 -10.41 -20.81
C PRO A 463 -15.09 -9.66 -21.15
N GLY A 464 -15.73 -10.06 -22.24
CA GLY A 464 -17.04 -9.50 -22.63
C GLY A 464 -16.99 -7.98 -22.78
N ARG A 465 -17.89 -7.27 -22.09
CA ARG A 465 -17.97 -5.81 -22.11
C ARG A 465 -16.83 -5.09 -21.35
N MET A 466 -15.96 -5.84 -20.68
CA MET A 466 -14.76 -5.23 -20.07
C MET A 466 -13.79 -4.70 -21.11
N LEU A 467 -13.87 -5.13 -22.38
CA LEU A 467 -13.15 -4.50 -23.48
C LEU A 467 -13.54 -3.03 -23.61
N ASP A 468 -14.84 -2.72 -23.61
CA ASP A 468 -15.33 -1.34 -23.70
C ASP A 468 -14.87 -0.51 -22.49
N ALA A 469 -14.95 -1.06 -21.28
CA ALA A 469 -14.51 -0.40 -20.06
C ALA A 469 -12.99 -0.12 -20.07
N ALA A 470 -12.19 -1.05 -20.57
CA ALA A 470 -10.73 -0.90 -20.65
C ALA A 470 -10.32 0.14 -21.70
N GLU A 471 -10.93 0.11 -22.90
CA GLU A 471 -10.71 1.13 -23.93
C GLU A 471 -11.11 2.52 -23.43
N GLU A 472 -12.21 2.61 -22.69
CA GLU A 472 -12.69 3.85 -22.10
C GLU A 472 -11.76 4.37 -21.01
N PHE A 473 -11.30 3.51 -20.08
CA PHE A 473 -10.31 3.87 -19.07
C PHE A 473 -9.04 4.44 -19.70
N ASP A 474 -8.50 3.77 -20.72
CA ASP A 474 -7.31 4.21 -21.46
C ASP A 474 -7.53 5.53 -22.22
N ALA A 475 -8.75 5.77 -22.73
CA ALA A 475 -9.11 7.02 -23.36
C ALA A 475 -9.16 8.18 -22.36
N LEU A 476 -9.71 7.94 -21.16
CA LEU A 476 -9.81 8.95 -20.10
C LEU A 476 -8.45 9.36 -19.54
N LEU A 477 -7.47 8.45 -19.50
CA LEU A 477 -6.08 8.80 -19.13
C LEU A 477 -5.43 9.79 -20.11
N ARG A 478 -5.94 9.91 -21.34
CA ARG A 478 -5.43 10.84 -22.36
C ARG A 478 -6.17 12.19 -22.37
N ARG A 479 -7.25 12.33 -21.60
CA ARG A 479 -7.98 13.60 -21.49
C ARG A 479 -7.07 14.63 -20.83
N GLU A 480 -6.99 15.83 -21.41
CA GLU A 480 -6.21 16.94 -20.84
C GLU A 480 -6.78 17.38 -19.50
#